data_AF-A0A1F7X2B8-F1
#
_entry.id   AF-A0A1F7X2B8-F1
#
_cell.length_a   1.000
_cell.length_b   1.000
_cell.length_c   1.000
_cell.angle_alpha   90.00
_cell.angle_beta   90.00
_cell.angle_gamma   90.00
#
_symmetry.space_group_name_H-M   'P 1'
#
loop_
_entity.id
_entity.type
_entity.pdbx_description
1 polymer ?
#
loop_
_entity_poly.entity_id
_entity_poly.type
_entity_poly.pdbx_seq_one_letter_code
_entity_poly.pdbx_strand_id
1 'polypeptide(L)'
;MKKGIFCFILGLLFIASTAGAATLNLKATWTANTEPDMKEYRLYRSDGTRSLIGTIPHPTTFYLFTVTVPDGSSGILSFVLTAVDTNNNESLDSDPANYAYNLDATPPIGPKNLGVQNQ
;
A
#
# COMPACT_ATOMS: atom_id res chain seq x y z
N MET A 1 39.29 -25.45 -44.95
CA MET A 1 37.83 -25.31 -45.09
C MET A 1 37.25 -24.97 -43.71
N LYS A 2 36.66 -23.78 -43.57
CA LYS A 2 36.12 -23.22 -42.32
C LYS A 2 34.81 -23.94 -41.96
N LYS A 3 34.65 -24.41 -40.72
CA LYS A 3 33.35 -24.82 -40.18
C LYS A 3 33.02 -23.89 -39.01
N GLY A 4 32.07 -22.99 -39.25
CA GLY A 4 31.60 -22.02 -38.26
C GLY A 4 30.75 -22.72 -37.19
N ILE A 5 31.00 -22.37 -35.93
CA ILE A 5 30.07 -22.62 -34.84
C ILE A 5 28.95 -21.57 -34.95
N PHE A 6 27.70 -22.03 -35.00
CA PHE A 6 26.52 -21.17 -34.94
C PHE A 6 26.03 -21.22 -33.49
N CYS A 7 26.33 -20.19 -32.70
CA CYS A 7 25.80 -20.04 -31.35
C CYS A 7 24.35 -19.55 -31.43
N PHE A 8 23.39 -20.42 -31.09
CA PHE A 8 22.01 -20.02 -30.81
C PHE A 8 21.98 -19.37 -29.42
N ILE A 9 21.94 -18.04 -29.37
CA ILE A 9 21.56 -17.32 -28.15
C ILE A 9 20.04 -17.43 -28.03
N LEU A 10 19.58 -18.33 -27.17
CA LEU A 10 18.17 -18.41 -26.78
C LEU A 10 17.86 -17.14 -25.97
N GLY A 11 17.30 -16.13 -26.61
CA GLY A 11 16.82 -14.92 -25.94
C GLY A 11 15.72 -15.30 -24.96
N LEU A 12 16.03 -15.25 -23.66
CA LEU A 12 15.04 -15.34 -22.59
C LEU A 12 14.15 -14.08 -22.71
N LEU A 13 12.99 -14.24 -23.33
CA LEU A 13 11.96 -13.21 -23.35
C LEU A 13 11.42 -13.07 -21.93
N PHE A 14 11.93 -12.10 -21.17
CA PHE A 14 11.28 -11.65 -19.95
C PHE A 14 9.96 -10.99 -20.36
N ILE A 15 8.87 -11.75 -20.32
CA ILE A 15 7.53 -11.13 -20.34
C ILE A 15 7.38 -10.49 -18.96
N ALA A 16 7.70 -9.21 -18.86
CA ALA A 16 7.37 -8.44 -17.68
C ALA A 16 5.83 -8.43 -17.58
N SER A 17 5.28 -9.23 -16.68
CA SER A 17 3.89 -9.06 -16.27
C SER A 17 3.80 -7.66 -15.66
N THR A 18 3.10 -6.74 -16.31
CA THR A 18 2.72 -5.49 -15.67
C THR A 18 1.80 -5.86 -14.52
N ALA A 19 2.34 -6.00 -13.32
CA ALA A 19 1.51 -6.11 -12.13
C ALA A 19 0.69 -4.83 -12.06
N GLY A 20 -0.63 -4.97 -12.07
CA GLY A 20 -1.52 -3.83 -11.82
C GLY A 20 -1.21 -3.21 -10.46
N ALA A 21 -1.69 -2.00 -10.25
CA ALA A 21 -1.67 -1.36 -8.95
C ALA A 21 -3.10 -1.28 -8.42
N ALA A 22 -3.30 -1.73 -7.19
CA ALA A 22 -4.55 -1.57 -6.47
C ALA A 22 -4.42 -0.47 -5.42
N THR A 23 -5.45 0.36 -5.31
CA THR A 23 -5.52 1.44 -4.31
C THR A 23 -6.35 0.97 -3.13
N LEU A 24 -5.77 1.02 -1.94
CA LEU A 24 -6.48 0.81 -0.69
C LEU A 24 -6.85 2.18 -0.10
N ASN A 25 -8.11 2.33 0.32
CA ASN A 25 -8.58 3.51 1.06
C ASN A 25 -8.59 3.16 2.54
N LEU A 26 -7.72 3.80 3.32
CA LEU A 26 -7.51 3.48 4.73
C LEU A 26 -7.84 4.67 5.62
N LYS A 27 -8.13 4.36 6.89
CA LYS A 27 -8.35 5.34 7.95
C LYS A 27 -7.44 5.02 9.13
N ALA A 28 -6.59 5.96 9.50
CA ALA A 28 -5.88 5.93 10.77
C ALA A 28 -6.70 6.66 11.84
N THR A 29 -6.71 6.15 13.06
CA THR A 29 -7.30 6.79 14.24
C THR A 29 -6.39 6.60 15.44
N TRP A 30 -6.29 7.60 16.30
CA TRP A 30 -5.42 7.57 17.48
C TRP A 30 -6.05 8.34 18.65
N THR A 31 -5.47 8.20 19.83
CA THR A 31 -5.81 9.02 21.00
C THR A 31 -5.07 10.34 20.91
N ALA A 32 -5.74 11.46 21.18
CA ALA A 32 -5.09 12.78 21.14
C ALA A 32 -4.01 12.92 22.23
N ASN A 33 -2.85 13.45 21.87
CA ASN A 33 -1.90 14.04 22.81
C ASN A 33 -2.55 15.25 23.51
N THR A 34 -2.17 15.41 24.78
CA THR A 34 -2.72 16.42 25.70
C THR A 34 -1.70 17.50 26.07
N GLU A 35 -0.52 17.47 25.44
CA GLU A 35 0.52 18.48 25.62
C GLU A 35 0.00 19.87 25.24
N PRO A 36 0.20 20.91 26.08
CA PRO A 36 -0.34 22.25 25.83
C PRO A 36 0.19 22.92 24.56
N ASP A 37 1.39 22.55 24.14
CA ASP A 37 2.14 23.10 23.02
C ASP A 37 2.14 22.19 21.78
N MET A 38 1.16 21.28 21.70
CA MET A 38 0.98 20.38 20.56
C MET A 38 0.53 21.14 19.29
N LYS A 39 1.12 20.79 18.14
CA LYS A 39 0.83 21.42 16.84
C LYS A 39 0.17 20.47 15.85
N GLU A 40 0.81 19.34 15.56
CA GLU A 40 0.38 18.43 14.49
C GLU A 40 0.86 16.99 14.74
N TYR A 41 0.27 16.03 14.03
CA TYR A 41 0.79 14.67 13.90
C TYR A 41 1.35 14.45 12.50
N ARG A 42 2.30 13.54 12.38
CA ARG A 42 2.80 13.06 11.08
C ARG A 42 2.63 11.55 10.99
N LEU A 43 1.90 11.12 9.96
CA LEU A 43 1.66 9.70 9.68
C LEU A 43 2.69 9.20 8.68
N TYR A 44 3.33 8.09 8.99
CA TYR A 44 4.33 7.46 8.13
C TYR A 44 3.93 6.04 7.76
N ARG A 45 4.30 5.62 6.56
CA ARG A 45 4.37 4.21 6.16
C ARG A 45 5.74 3.66 6.57
N SER A 46 5.78 2.49 7.21
CA SER A 46 6.97 1.91 7.83
C SER A 46 7.22 0.43 7.50
N ASP A 47 6.45 -0.21 6.61
CA ASP A 47 6.71 -1.56 6.06
C ASP A 47 7.85 -1.60 5.02
N GLY A 48 8.75 -0.61 5.05
CA GLY A 48 9.86 -0.43 4.13
C GLY A 48 10.63 0.84 4.50
N THR A 49 11.07 1.61 3.50
CA THR A 49 11.62 2.95 3.76
C THR A 49 10.55 3.84 4.40
N ARG A 50 10.81 4.34 5.61
CA ARG A 50 9.92 5.25 6.34
C ARG A 50 9.59 6.45 5.46
N SER A 51 8.31 6.66 5.16
CA SER A 51 7.85 7.68 4.22
C SER A 51 6.63 8.40 4.75
N LEU A 52 6.63 9.74 4.66
CA LEU A 52 5.54 10.58 5.14
C LEU A 52 4.31 10.40 4.24
N ILE A 53 3.17 10.10 4.85
CA ILE A 53 1.86 10.00 4.18
C ILE A 53 1.10 11.31 4.32
N GLY A 54 1.16 11.94 5.49
CA GLY A 54 0.42 13.17 5.74
C GLY A 54 0.74 13.81 7.08
N THR A 55 0.41 15.10 7.14
CA THR A 55 0.51 15.94 8.33
C THR A 55 -0.89 16.36 8.75
N ILE A 56 -1.21 16.19 10.03
CA ILE A 56 -2.57 16.33 10.56
C ILE A 56 -2.56 17.35 11.70
N PRO A 57 -3.26 18.49 11.60
CA PRO A 57 -3.27 19.49 12.66
C PRO A 57 -3.99 18.96 13.91
N HIS A 58 -3.43 19.25 15.08
CA HIS A 58 -4.11 19.04 16.36
C HIS A 58 -5.37 19.94 16.44
N PRO A 59 -6.49 19.48 17.04
CA PRO A 59 -6.70 18.24 17.80
C PRO A 59 -7.24 17.07 16.97
N THR A 60 -7.09 17.08 15.64
CA THR A 60 -7.64 16.00 14.80
C THR A 60 -6.98 14.66 15.14
N THR A 61 -7.80 13.62 15.32
CA THR A 61 -7.40 12.27 15.76
C THR A 61 -7.64 11.19 14.71
N PHE A 62 -7.83 11.58 13.45
CA PHE A 62 -7.97 10.65 12.35
C PHE A 62 -7.39 11.20 11.07
N TYR A 63 -7.05 10.31 10.15
CA TYR A 63 -6.63 10.67 8.80
C TYR A 63 -7.14 9.64 7.80
N LEU A 64 -7.74 10.11 6.70
CA LEU A 64 -8.11 9.30 5.56
C LEU A 64 -7.01 9.40 4.52
N PHE A 65 -6.51 8.27 4.04
CA PHE A 65 -5.40 8.23 3.11
C PHE A 65 -5.51 7.03 2.18
N THR A 66 -4.74 7.08 1.11
CA THR A 66 -4.65 5.99 0.14
C THR A 66 -3.25 5.44 0.09
N VAL A 67 -3.14 4.14 -0.17
CA VAL A 67 -1.87 3.45 -0.42
C VAL A 67 -2.03 2.55 -1.62
N THR A 68 -0.98 2.46 -2.42
CA THR A 68 -0.93 1.53 -3.55
C THR A 68 -0.17 0.27 -3.15
N VAL A 69 -0.74 -0.86 -3.53
CA VAL A 69 -0.13 -2.20 -3.43
C VAL A 69 -0.21 -2.88 -4.80
N PRO A 70 0.63 -3.89 -5.08
CA PRO A 70 0.45 -4.69 -6.28
C PRO A 70 -0.94 -5.32 -6.31
N ASP A 71 -1.61 -5.27 -7.46
CA ASP A 71 -2.90 -5.91 -7.65
C ASP A 71 -2.76 -7.44 -7.56
N GLY A 72 -3.81 -8.11 -7.09
CA GLY A 72 -3.77 -9.57 -6.90
C GLY A 72 -2.79 -10.06 -5.83
N SER A 73 -2.29 -9.17 -4.96
CA SER A 73 -1.29 -9.51 -3.94
C SER A 73 -1.86 -9.51 -2.52
N SER A 74 -1.13 -10.12 -1.61
CA SER A 74 -1.42 -10.14 -0.18
C SER A 74 -0.20 -9.74 0.62
N GLY A 75 -0.40 -9.08 1.77
CA GLY A 75 0.69 -8.68 2.64
C GLY A 75 0.23 -7.94 3.88
N ILE A 76 1.19 -7.34 4.58
CA ILE A 76 0.95 -6.51 5.76
C ILE A 76 1.62 -5.16 5.53
N LEU A 77 0.84 -4.09 5.66
CA LEU A 77 1.33 -2.72 5.71
C LEU A 77 1.54 -2.31 7.16
N SER A 78 2.55 -1.49 7.44
CA SER A 78 2.87 -0.98 8.77
C SER A 78 2.89 0.55 8.73
N PHE A 79 2.34 1.18 9.76
CA PHE A 79 2.25 2.62 9.88
C PHE A 79 2.64 3.06 11.29
N VAL A 80 3.30 4.21 11.40
CA VAL A 80 3.66 4.84 12.68
C VAL A 80 3.25 6.30 12.65
N LEU A 81 3.00 6.86 13.83
CA LEU A 81 2.60 8.25 14.02
C LEU A 81 3.62 8.94 14.93
N THR A 82 3.95 10.20 14.64
CA THR A 82 4.69 11.06 15.57
C THR A 82 3.85 12.30 15.91
N ALA A 83 4.15 12.89 17.07
CA ALA A 83 3.65 14.19 17.48
C ALA A 83 4.70 15.27 17.18
N VAL A 84 4.24 16.47 16.85
CA VAL A 84 5.09 17.65 16.63
C VAL A 84 4.55 18.81 17.45
N ASP A 85 5.43 19.45 18.22
CA ASP A 85 5.10 20.62 19.03
C ASP A 85 5.18 21.95 18.24
N THR A 86 4.81 23.06 18.88
CA THR A 86 4.87 24.40 18.28
C THR A 86 6.30 24.91 18.04
N ASN A 87 7.31 24.30 18.68
CA ASN A 87 8.73 24.53 18.44
C ASN A 87 9.29 23.67 17.29
N ASN A 88 8.47 22.82 16.67
CA ASN A 88 8.82 21.84 15.63
C ASN A 88 9.72 20.69 16.11
N ASN A 89 9.70 20.35 17.40
CA ASN A 89 10.27 19.10 17.86
C ASN A 89 9.32 17.96 17.52
N GLU A 90 9.84 16.94 16.83
CA GLU A 90 9.11 15.72 16.51
C GLU A 90 9.43 14.62 17.53
N SER A 91 8.40 13.94 18.02
CA SER A 91 8.54 12.84 18.97
C SER A 91 9.18 11.59 18.34
N LEU A 92 9.42 10.58 19.18
CA LEU A 92 9.63 9.22 18.70
C LEU A 92 8.36 8.67 18.02
N ASP A 93 8.54 7.62 17.22
CA ASP A 93 7.45 6.87 16.61
C ASP A 93 6.54 6.25 17.68
N SER A 94 5.24 6.21 17.39
CA SER A 94 4.27 5.39 18.12
C SER A 94 4.57 3.90 17.96
N ASP A 95 3.85 3.07 18.71
CA ASP A 95 3.73 1.65 18.35
C ASP A 95 3.19 1.51 16.91
N PRO A 96 3.67 0.52 16.15
CA PRO A 96 3.24 0.31 14.77
C PRO A 96 1.80 -0.19 14.69
N ALA A 97 1.02 0.42 13.81
CA ALA A 97 -0.30 -0.05 13.41
C ALA A 97 -0.20 -0.84 12.11
N ASN A 98 -0.64 -2.10 12.13
CA ASN A 98 -0.55 -3.02 11.00
C ASN A 98 -1.90 -3.18 10.28
N TYR A 99 -1.86 -3.25 8.95
CA TYR A 99 -3.02 -3.53 8.11
C TYR A 99 -2.71 -4.70 7.17
N ALA A 100 -3.36 -5.85 7.39
CA ALA A 100 -3.27 -6.99 6.49
C ALA A 100 -4.23 -6.82 5.30
N TYR A 101 -3.77 -7.15 4.09
CA TYR A 101 -4.58 -7.12 2.90
C TYR A 101 -4.42 -8.41 2.10
N ASN A 102 -5.47 -8.77 1.36
CA ASN A 102 -5.48 -9.87 0.40
C ASN A 102 -6.40 -9.48 -0.76
N LEU A 103 -5.80 -9.22 -1.92
CA LEU A 103 -6.52 -8.83 -3.13
C LEU A 103 -6.64 -10.05 -4.02
N ASP A 104 -7.87 -10.52 -4.20
CA ASP A 104 -8.18 -11.56 -5.18
C ASP A 104 -8.29 -10.93 -6.57
N ALA A 105 -7.39 -11.34 -7.47
CA ALA A 105 -7.44 -10.93 -8.87
C ALA A 105 -8.01 -12.03 -9.78
N THR A 106 -8.52 -13.14 -9.24
CA THR A 106 -9.10 -14.22 -10.03
C THR A 106 -10.56 -13.88 -10.39
N PRO A 107 -10.90 -13.76 -11.70
CA PRO A 107 -12.29 -13.55 -12.09
C PRO A 107 -13.14 -14.80 -11.79
N PRO A 108 -14.43 -14.66 -11.45
CA PRO A 108 -15.31 -15.80 -11.29
C PRO A 108 -15.49 -16.57 -12.61
N ILE A 109 -15.71 -17.88 -12.52
CA ILE A 109 -16.04 -18.70 -13.69
C ILE A 109 -17.41 -18.25 -14.22
N GLY A 110 -17.51 -18.06 -15.55
CA GLY A 110 -18.77 -17.68 -16.20
C GLY A 110 -19.91 -18.68 -15.95
N PRO A 111 -21.18 -18.21 -15.94
CA PRO A 111 -22.33 -19.08 -15.71
C PRO A 111 -22.44 -20.16 -16.79
N LYS A 112 -22.85 -21.37 -16.38
CA LYS A 112 -23.13 -22.50 -17.28
C LYS A 112 -24.65 -22.66 -17.44
N ASN A 113 -25.09 -23.27 -18.55
CA ASN A 113 -26.49 -23.62 -18.83
C ASN A 113 -27.47 -22.42 -18.93
N LEU A 114 -27.07 -21.33 -19.59
CA LEU A 114 -28.00 -20.25 -19.93
C LEU A 114 -29.10 -20.78 -20.87
N GLY A 115 -30.36 -20.75 -20.41
CA GLY A 115 -31.54 -21.09 -21.20
C GLY A 115 -32.42 -19.86 -21.44
N VAL A 116 -33.01 -19.76 -22.63
CA VAL A 116 -33.99 -18.71 -23.00
C VAL A 116 -35.25 -19.41 -23.52
N GLN A 117 -36.43 -18.98 -23.05
CA GLN A 117 -37.73 -19.49 -23.48
C GLN A 117 -38.65 -18.30 -23.79
N ASN A 118 -39.56 -18.46 -24.75
CA ASN A 118 -40.61 -17.46 -25.00
C ASN A 118 -41.58 -17.43 -23.81
N GLN A 119 -42.09 -16.24 -23.47
CA GLN A 119 -43.15 -16.06 -22.48
C GLN A 119 -44.49 -16.61 -22.99
#